data_AF-A0A418Y641-F1
#
_entry.id   AF-A0A418Y641-F1
#
_cell.length_a   1.000
_cell.length_b   1.000
_cell.length_c   1.000
_cell.angle_alpha   90.00
_cell.angle_beta   90.00
_cell.angle_gamma   90.00
#
_symmetry.space_group_name_H-M   'P 1'
#
loop_
_entity.id
_entity.type
_entity.pdbx_description
1 polymer ?
#
loop_
_entity_poly.entity_id
_entity_poly.type
_entity_poly.pdbx_seq_one_letter_code
_entity_poly.pdbx_strand_id
1 'polypeptide(L)'
;MTRVHPEFAYQSRELGGQIDGILGDPPNRKNYDMMVNALKGEYADGGGIEDVNMMSFALVDSIKFSNPKGLLREAYDYEGGDPAKVFAMASVEGDGAAMYASMTENYPELARQAIITAFLFKNPRLWDEEDTSFDQLGENDDGDDVDDEGSVTDDFAQMFDQEGE
;
A
#
# COMPACT_ATOMS: atom_id res chain seq x y z
N MET A 1 6.09 19.10 -4.77
CA MET A 1 5.04 18.10 -4.54
C MET A 1 4.99 17.16 -5.74
N THR A 2 5.10 15.87 -5.51
CA THR A 2 5.00 14.86 -6.57
C THR A 2 3.52 14.51 -6.72
N ARG A 3 2.90 14.89 -7.83
CA ARG A 3 1.46 14.65 -8.05
C ARG A 3 1.26 13.22 -8.55
N VAL A 4 0.77 12.33 -7.69
CA VAL A 4 0.34 10.98 -8.08
C VAL A 4 -1.10 11.04 -8.59
N HIS A 5 -1.43 10.18 -9.56
CA HIS A 5 -2.79 10.08 -10.09
C HIS A 5 -3.76 9.58 -8.99
N PRO A 6 -4.96 10.17 -8.83
CA PRO A 6 -5.91 9.77 -7.78
C PRO A 6 -6.26 8.29 -7.79
N GLU A 7 -6.37 7.68 -8.98
CA GLU A 7 -6.64 6.24 -9.09
C GLU A 7 -5.51 5.39 -8.49
N PHE A 8 -4.25 5.74 -8.75
CA PHE A 8 -3.12 5.04 -8.14
C PHE A 8 -3.08 5.22 -6.61
N ALA A 9 -3.43 6.41 -6.13
CA ALA A 9 -3.55 6.66 -4.70
C ALA A 9 -4.66 5.79 -4.06
N TYR A 10 -5.82 5.69 -4.71
CA TYR A 10 -6.92 4.85 -4.27
C TYR A 10 -6.53 3.37 -4.23
N GLN A 11 -6.05 2.82 -5.35
CA GLN A 11 -5.66 1.41 -5.43
C GLN A 11 -4.54 1.06 -4.43
N SER A 12 -3.60 1.99 -4.19
CA SER A 12 -2.54 1.78 -3.20
C SER A 12 -3.07 1.69 -1.76
N ARG A 13 -4.14 2.42 -1.42
CA ARG A 13 -4.78 2.37 -0.10
C ARG A 13 -5.65 1.13 0.05
N GLU A 14 -6.40 0.78 -0.99
CA GLU A 14 -7.20 -0.46 -1.04
C GLU A 14 -6.31 -1.70 -0.89
N LEU A 15 -5.13 -1.71 -1.52
CA LEU A 15 -4.15 -2.78 -1.34
C LEU A 15 -3.74 -2.95 0.13
N GLY A 16 -3.52 -1.85 0.85
CA GLY A 16 -3.25 -1.89 2.30
C GLY A 16 -4.41 -2.50 3.08
N GLY A 17 -5.63 -2.02 2.84
CA GLY A 17 -6.83 -2.56 3.48
C GLY A 17 -7.07 -4.04 3.18
N GLN A 18 -6.75 -4.49 1.96
CA GLN A 18 -6.84 -5.91 1.59
C GLN A 18 -5.81 -6.76 2.33
N ILE A 19 -4.55 -6.31 2.42
CA ILE A 19 -3.48 -6.99 3.17
C ILE A 19 -3.89 -7.11 4.64
N ASP A 20 -4.34 -6.02 5.25
CA ASP A 20 -4.78 -5.98 6.64
C ASP A 20 -6.00 -6.90 6.87
N GLY A 21 -6.97 -6.90 5.95
CA GLY A 21 -8.14 -7.78 6.01
C GLY A 21 -7.80 -9.27 5.92
N ILE A 22 -6.80 -9.65 5.12
CA ILE A 22 -6.36 -11.04 4.98
C ILE A 22 -5.53 -11.48 6.20
N LEU A 23 -4.69 -10.59 6.73
CA LEU A 23 -3.93 -10.83 7.95
C LEU A 23 -4.87 -10.94 9.15
N GLY A 24 -5.87 -10.06 9.28
CA GLY A 24 -6.77 -10.00 10.42
C GLY A 24 -6.10 -9.58 11.73
N ASP A 25 -6.87 -9.61 12.81
CA ASP A 25 -6.41 -9.28 14.17
C ASP A 25 -6.82 -10.39 15.17
N PRO A 26 -5.86 -11.18 15.72
CA PRO A 26 -4.41 -11.08 15.52
C PRO A 26 -3.95 -11.58 14.14
N PRO A 27 -2.77 -11.13 13.63
CA PRO A 27 -2.31 -11.47 12.29
C PRO A 27 -2.12 -12.98 12.02
N ASN A 28 -2.77 -13.47 10.96
CA ASN A 28 -2.69 -14.84 10.46
C ASN A 28 -1.81 -14.94 9.21
N ARG A 29 -0.48 -14.95 9.43
CA ARG A 29 0.52 -15.05 8.35
C ARG A 29 0.36 -16.31 7.50
N LYS A 30 -0.07 -17.43 8.09
CA LYS A 30 -0.27 -18.68 7.35
C LYS A 30 -1.36 -18.52 6.28
N ASN A 31 -2.48 -17.89 6.62
CA ASN A 31 -3.56 -17.64 5.67
C ASN A 31 -3.12 -16.68 4.56
N TYR A 32 -2.40 -15.63 4.95
CA TYR A 32 -1.82 -14.66 4.02
C TYR A 32 -0.86 -15.34 3.02
N ASP A 33 0.11 -16.11 3.51
CA ASP A 33 1.09 -16.82 2.66
C ASP A 33 0.39 -17.82 1.73
N MET A 34 -0.67 -18.49 2.19
CA MET A 34 -1.47 -19.39 1.34
C MET A 34 -2.13 -18.64 0.18
N MET A 35 -2.70 -17.46 0.43
CA MET A 35 -3.32 -16.63 -0.60
C MET A 35 -2.29 -16.13 -1.62
N VAL A 36 -1.16 -15.58 -1.14
CA VAL A 36 -0.08 -15.09 -2.01
C VAL A 36 0.47 -16.22 -2.89
N ASN A 37 0.73 -17.39 -2.31
CA ASN A 37 1.26 -18.53 -3.07
C ASN A 37 0.26 -19.09 -4.09
N ALA A 38 -1.04 -19.10 -3.77
CA ALA A 38 -2.07 -19.49 -4.73
C ALA A 38 -2.10 -18.53 -5.93
N LEU A 39 -2.12 -17.22 -5.67
CA LEU A 39 -2.10 -16.21 -6.74
C LEU A 39 -0.83 -16.30 -7.59
N LYS A 40 0.34 -16.44 -6.97
CA LYS A 40 1.60 -16.65 -7.69
C LYS A 40 1.51 -17.84 -8.65
N GLY A 41 0.93 -18.96 -8.23
CA GLY A 41 0.71 -20.14 -9.07
C GLY A 41 -0.21 -19.86 -10.25
N GLU A 42 -1.39 -19.30 -9.99
CA GLU A 42 -2.39 -18.99 -11.04
C GLU A 42 -1.83 -18.05 -12.12
N TYR A 43 -1.14 -16.98 -11.71
CA TYR A 43 -0.50 -16.07 -12.67
C TYR A 43 0.67 -16.71 -13.40
N ALA A 44 1.49 -17.54 -12.74
CA ALA A 44 2.59 -18.26 -13.41
C ALA A 44 2.07 -19.20 -14.50
N ASP A 45 0.89 -19.78 -14.33
CA ASP A 45 0.22 -20.64 -15.33
C ASP A 45 -0.55 -19.83 -16.39
N GLY A 46 -0.58 -18.49 -16.28
CA GLY A 46 -1.26 -17.58 -17.21
C GLY A 46 -2.78 -17.44 -16.98
N GLY A 47 -3.32 -18.08 -15.94
CA GLY A 47 -4.76 -18.11 -15.61
C GLY A 47 -5.20 -17.08 -14.56
N GLY A 48 -4.29 -16.21 -14.11
CA GLY A 48 -4.57 -15.26 -13.02
C GLY A 48 -5.64 -14.21 -13.35
N ILE A 49 -6.08 -13.50 -12.30
CA ILE A 49 -7.20 -12.56 -12.36
C ILE A 49 -6.77 -11.26 -13.06
N GLU A 50 -7.54 -10.80 -14.04
CA GLU A 50 -7.31 -9.51 -14.73
C GLU A 50 -7.74 -8.31 -13.87
N ASP A 51 -7.13 -8.16 -12.69
CA ASP A 51 -7.47 -7.11 -11.72
C ASP A 51 -6.20 -6.52 -11.09
N VAL A 52 -6.13 -5.18 -11.05
CA VAL A 52 -4.95 -4.45 -10.55
C VAL A 52 -4.70 -4.73 -9.07
N ASN A 53 -5.74 -4.91 -8.27
CA ASN A 53 -5.59 -5.20 -6.84
C ASN A 53 -5.05 -6.61 -6.63
N MET A 54 -5.59 -7.60 -7.35
CA MET A 54 -5.08 -8.97 -7.25
C MET A 54 -3.64 -9.10 -7.77
N MET A 55 -3.30 -8.41 -8.86
CA MET A 55 -1.93 -8.41 -9.39
C MET A 55 -0.96 -7.70 -8.44
N SER A 56 -1.32 -6.54 -7.90
CA SER A 56 -0.46 -5.79 -6.99
C SER A 56 -0.26 -6.53 -5.66
N PHE A 57 -1.31 -7.18 -5.14
CA PHE A 57 -1.22 -8.06 -3.98
C PHE A 57 -0.27 -9.24 -4.20
N ALA A 58 -0.35 -9.91 -5.35
CA ALA A 58 0.56 -11.01 -5.66
C ALA A 58 2.04 -10.56 -5.80
N LEU A 59 2.27 -9.31 -6.22
CA LEU A 59 3.59 -8.72 -6.40
C LEU A 59 4.22 -8.21 -5.10
N VAL A 60 3.42 -7.69 -4.16
CA VAL A 60 3.87 -6.78 -3.09
C VAL A 60 5.08 -7.29 -2.29
N ASP A 61 5.11 -8.58 -1.96
CA ASP A 61 6.18 -9.16 -1.15
C ASP A 61 7.44 -9.51 -1.95
N SER A 62 7.30 -9.72 -3.27
CA SER A 62 8.37 -10.24 -4.13
C SER A 62 9.02 -9.18 -5.03
N ILE A 63 8.29 -8.10 -5.32
CA ILE A 63 8.74 -7.05 -6.23
C ILE A 63 9.78 -6.12 -5.60
N LYS A 64 10.82 -5.85 -6.38
CA LYS A 64 11.91 -4.91 -6.09
C LYS A 64 11.88 -3.78 -7.12
N PHE A 65 12.28 -2.58 -6.68
CA PHE A 65 12.28 -1.38 -7.51
C PHE A 65 13.70 -0.81 -7.63
N SER A 66 14.14 -0.56 -8.86
CA SER A 66 15.49 -0.02 -9.14
C SER A 66 15.49 1.49 -9.40
N ASN A 67 14.34 2.07 -9.73
CA ASN A 67 14.23 3.50 -10.05
C ASN A 67 12.95 4.16 -9.47
N PRO A 68 12.94 4.47 -8.15
CA PRO A 68 11.79 5.11 -7.49
C PRO A 68 11.36 6.44 -8.13
N LYS A 69 12.32 7.27 -8.56
CA LYS A 69 12.01 8.57 -9.20
C LYS A 69 11.31 8.39 -10.55
N GLY A 70 11.74 7.40 -11.32
CA GLY A 70 11.09 7.05 -12.59
C GLY A 70 9.68 6.49 -12.36
N LEU A 71 9.50 5.60 -11.38
CA LEU A 71 8.18 5.06 -11.03
C LEU A 71 7.21 6.14 -10.56
N LEU A 72 7.65 7.10 -9.73
CA LEU A 72 6.85 8.25 -9.35
C LEU A 72 6.42 9.10 -10.55
N ARG A 73 7.25 9.17 -11.60
CA ARG A 73 6.90 9.89 -12.83
C ARG A 73 5.86 9.14 -13.66
N GLU A 74 5.96 7.82 -13.74
CA GLU A 74 4.97 6.99 -14.41
C GLU A 74 3.63 6.94 -13.64
N ALA A 75 3.64 7.24 -12.33
CA ALA A 75 2.43 7.35 -11.51
C ALA A 75 1.58 8.61 -11.76
N TYR A 76 1.98 9.50 -12.68
CA TYR A 76 1.17 10.68 -13.05
C TYR A 76 0.00 10.32 -13.99
N ASP A 77 0.12 9.24 -14.75
CA ASP A 77 -0.84 8.84 -15.78
C ASP A 77 -1.28 7.38 -15.60
N TYR A 78 -2.57 7.20 -15.32
CA TYR A 78 -3.15 5.90 -15.06
C TYR A 78 -3.48 5.11 -16.34
N GLU A 79 -3.74 5.77 -17.47
CA GLU A 79 -4.19 5.09 -18.70
C GLU A 79 -3.17 5.20 -19.87
N GLY A 80 -2.32 6.23 -19.89
CA GLY A 80 -1.45 6.57 -21.02
C GLY A 80 0.05 6.24 -20.84
N GLY A 81 0.41 5.38 -19.89
CA GLY A 81 1.80 5.04 -19.61
C GLY A 81 2.44 4.06 -20.59
N ASP A 82 3.75 3.82 -20.42
CA ASP A 82 4.51 2.85 -21.21
C ASP A 82 4.90 1.66 -20.32
N PRO A 83 4.26 0.48 -20.47
CA PRO A 83 4.57 -0.71 -19.68
C PRO A 83 6.06 -1.06 -19.70
N ALA A 84 6.73 -0.94 -20.85
CA ALA A 84 8.13 -1.32 -20.99
C ALA A 84 9.05 -0.46 -20.12
N LYS A 85 8.72 0.83 -19.92
CA LYS A 85 9.48 1.69 -19.00
C LYS A 85 9.33 1.23 -17.56
N VAL A 86 8.12 0.88 -17.14
CA VAL A 86 7.85 0.43 -15.77
C VAL A 86 8.53 -0.92 -15.52
N PHE A 87 8.47 -1.84 -16.48
CA PHE A 87 9.12 -3.15 -16.38
C PHE A 87 10.65 -3.05 -16.29
N ALA A 88 11.26 -2.05 -16.93
CA ALA A 88 12.69 -1.77 -16.79
C ALA A 88 13.08 -1.24 -15.40
N MET A 89 12.11 -0.80 -14.58
CA MET A 89 12.32 -0.21 -13.26
C MET A 89 11.93 -1.13 -12.10
N ALA A 90 11.42 -2.33 -12.40
CA ALA A 90 10.98 -3.31 -11.43
C ALA A 90 11.45 -4.72 -11.79
N SER A 91 11.71 -5.53 -10.78
CA SER A 91 12.07 -6.94 -10.97
C SER A 91 11.49 -7.81 -9.87
N VAL A 92 11.24 -9.07 -10.23
CA VAL A 92 10.89 -10.15 -9.30
C VAL A 92 11.89 -11.28 -9.51
N GLU A 93 12.46 -11.78 -8.42
CA GLU A 93 13.42 -12.88 -8.42
C GLU A 93 12.83 -14.11 -7.72
N GLY A 94 13.42 -15.28 -7.92
CA GLY A 94 13.01 -16.51 -7.24
C GLY A 94 11.66 -17.04 -7.71
N ASP A 95 10.83 -17.49 -6.76
CA ASP A 95 9.57 -18.19 -7.03
C ASP A 95 8.51 -17.31 -7.72
N GLY A 96 8.60 -15.98 -7.60
CA GLY A 96 7.69 -15.04 -8.26
C GLY A 96 8.09 -14.68 -9.70
N ALA A 97 9.25 -15.14 -10.19
CA ALA A 97 9.76 -14.72 -11.50
C ALA A 97 8.85 -15.17 -12.67
N ALA A 98 8.30 -16.39 -12.60
CA ALA A 98 7.39 -16.92 -13.62
C ALA A 98 6.06 -16.15 -13.64
N MET A 99 5.49 -15.86 -12.47
CA MET A 99 4.33 -14.98 -12.32
C MET A 99 4.58 -13.62 -12.97
N TYR A 100 5.69 -12.97 -12.62
CA TYR A 100 6.01 -11.63 -13.13
C TYR A 100 6.14 -11.64 -14.65
N ALA A 101 6.87 -12.61 -15.22
CA ALA A 101 7.01 -12.75 -16.67
C ALA A 101 5.64 -12.90 -17.35
N SER A 102 4.81 -13.83 -16.87
CA SER A 102 3.46 -14.07 -17.40
C SER A 102 2.55 -12.83 -17.32
N MET A 103 2.53 -12.13 -16.18
CA MET A 103 1.78 -10.87 -16.03
C MET A 103 2.22 -9.83 -17.06
N THR A 104 3.53 -9.60 -17.20
CA THR A 104 4.08 -8.57 -18.10
C THR A 104 3.89 -8.89 -19.58
N GLU A 105 3.82 -10.18 -19.93
CA GLU A 105 3.60 -10.64 -21.30
C GLU A 105 2.11 -10.61 -21.68
N ASN A 106 1.24 -11.15 -20.81
CA ASN A 106 -0.18 -11.34 -21.13
C ASN A 106 -1.02 -10.10 -20.88
N TYR A 107 -0.68 -9.29 -19.85
CA TYR A 107 -1.50 -8.16 -19.41
C TYR A 107 -0.64 -6.92 -19.15
N PRO A 108 0.03 -6.36 -20.18
CA PRO A 108 1.08 -5.37 -19.98
C PRO A 108 0.59 -4.08 -19.28
N GLU A 109 -0.61 -3.59 -19.60
CA GLU A 109 -1.13 -2.38 -18.94
C GLU A 109 -1.57 -2.64 -17.49
N LEU A 110 -2.25 -3.77 -17.24
CA LEU A 110 -2.62 -4.15 -15.86
C LEU A 110 -1.37 -4.39 -15.01
N ALA A 111 -0.36 -5.06 -15.56
CA ALA A 111 0.93 -5.26 -14.90
C ALA A 111 1.62 -3.92 -14.63
N ARG A 112 1.61 -2.98 -15.58
CA ARG A 112 2.14 -1.62 -15.38
C ARG A 112 1.47 -0.94 -14.18
N GLN A 113 0.14 -0.96 -14.15
CA GLN A 113 -0.64 -0.35 -13.09
C GLN A 113 -0.36 -1.03 -11.74
N ALA A 114 -0.38 -2.37 -11.70
CA ALA A 114 -0.13 -3.15 -10.49
C ALA A 114 1.28 -2.92 -9.91
N ILE A 115 2.31 -2.80 -10.76
CA ILE A 115 3.68 -2.48 -10.34
C ILE A 115 3.75 -1.09 -9.70
N ILE A 116 3.11 -0.09 -10.31
CA ILE A 116 3.05 1.27 -9.76
C ILE A 116 2.27 1.28 -8.43
N THR A 117 1.12 0.62 -8.37
CA THR A 117 0.33 0.47 -7.13
C THR A 117 1.15 -0.16 -6.01
N ALA A 118 1.83 -1.28 -6.27
CA ALA A 118 2.70 -1.93 -5.30
C ALA A 118 3.90 -1.03 -4.89
N PHE A 119 4.44 -0.24 -5.82
CA PHE A 119 5.49 0.74 -5.53
C PHE A 119 5.00 1.82 -4.56
N LEU A 120 3.84 2.41 -4.83
CA LEU A 120 3.26 3.46 -4.00
C LEU A 120 2.93 2.93 -2.60
N PHE A 121 2.31 1.74 -2.52
CA PHE A 121 2.01 1.10 -1.24
C PHE A 121 3.27 0.87 -0.39
N LYS A 122 4.37 0.45 -1.01
CA LYS A 122 5.64 0.22 -0.30
C LYS A 122 6.39 1.52 0.04
N ASN A 123 5.97 2.66 -0.49
CA ASN A 123 6.67 3.94 -0.35
C ASN A 123 5.71 5.12 -0.08
N PRO A 124 4.83 5.05 0.94
CA PRO A 124 3.81 6.08 1.19
C PRO A 124 4.42 7.49 1.35
N ARG A 125 5.57 7.59 2.04
CA ARG A 125 6.31 8.85 2.25
C ARG A 125 6.73 9.59 0.98
N LEU A 126 6.75 8.92 -0.17
CA LEU A 126 7.17 9.54 -1.43
C LEU A 126 6.04 10.29 -2.14
N TRP A 127 4.78 10.09 -1.73
CA TRP A 127 3.63 10.57 -2.47
C TRP A 127 2.38 10.90 -1.65
N ASP A 128 2.20 10.28 -0.48
CA ASP A 128 1.05 10.55 0.37
C ASP A 128 1.29 11.84 1.17
N GLU A 129 0.40 12.80 1.01
CA GLU A 129 0.45 14.09 1.72
C GLU A 129 -0.01 13.96 3.19
N GLU A 130 -0.64 12.84 3.57
CA GLU A 130 -1.13 12.60 4.94
C GLU A 130 -0.03 12.20 5.93
N ASP A 131 1.18 11.84 5.48
CA ASP A 131 2.36 11.72 6.37
C ASP A 131 3.01 13.10 6.54
N THR A 132 2.25 14.06 7.10
CA THR A 132 2.84 15.18 7.84
C THR A 132 3.53 14.58 9.05
N SER A 133 4.74 14.09 8.83
CA SER A 133 5.63 13.65 9.89
C SER A 133 5.52 14.63 11.05
N PHE A 134 5.30 14.08 12.23
CA PHE A 134 5.19 14.70 13.55
C PHE A 134 6.22 15.83 13.83
N ASP A 135 7.27 15.94 13.02
CA ASP A 135 8.31 16.97 13.02
C ASP A 135 7.78 18.42 12.83
N GLN A 136 6.60 18.63 12.22
CA GLN A 136 6.00 19.98 12.12
C GLN A 136 5.12 20.37 13.32
N LEU A 137 4.83 19.46 14.25
CA LEU A 137 4.12 19.80 15.50
C LEU A 137 5.03 20.47 16.54
N GLY A 138 6.35 20.50 16.31
CA GLY A 138 7.32 21.15 17.21
C GLY A 138 7.79 22.55 16.79
N GLU A 139 7.47 23.03 15.58
CA GLU A 139 7.94 24.34 15.09
C GLU A 139 7.03 25.53 15.44
N ASN A 140 5.90 25.30 16.13
CA ASN A 140 5.04 26.37 16.64
C ASN A 140 4.67 26.18 18.13
N ASP A 141 5.49 25.48 18.92
CA ASP A 141 5.43 25.56 20.39
C ASP A 141 6.26 26.76 20.87
N ASP A 142 5.91 27.95 20.38
CA ASP A 142 6.26 29.19 21.06
C ASP A 142 5.29 29.30 22.24
N GLY A 143 5.75 28.80 23.38
CA GLY A 143 5.01 28.81 24.62
C GLY A 143 4.45 30.20 24.94
N ASP A 144 3.16 30.23 25.26
CA ASP A 144 2.61 31.28 26.11
C ASP A 144 1.71 30.61 27.16
N ASP A 145 2.21 30.67 28.39
CA ASP A 145 1.51 30.32 29.62
C ASP A 145 0.19 31.10 29.68
N VAL A 146 -0.95 30.40 29.62
CA VAL A 146 -2.18 30.88 30.25
C VAL A 146 -2.89 29.71 30.93
N ASP A 147 -2.75 29.72 32.25
CA ASP A 147 -3.56 29.06 33.27
C ASP A 147 -5.06 29.29 32.97
N ASP A 148 -5.85 28.22 32.85
CA ASP A 148 -7.28 28.29 33.15
C ASP A 148 -7.81 26.94 33.67
N GLU A 149 -8.29 26.98 34.90
CA GLU A 149 -8.96 25.90 35.61
C GLU A 149 -10.24 25.47 34.87
N GLY A 150 -10.35 24.19 34.55
CA GLY A 150 -11.54 23.62 33.92
C GLY A 150 -11.78 22.17 34.32
N SER A 151 -12.25 21.98 35.55
CA SER A 151 -12.63 20.70 36.17
C SER A 151 -13.46 19.81 35.23
N VAL A 152 -12.90 18.66 34.83
CA VAL A 152 -13.66 17.57 34.19
C VAL A 152 -14.36 16.79 35.32
N THR A 153 -15.69 16.86 35.32
CA THR A 153 -16.60 16.23 36.28
C THR A 153 -16.50 14.70 36.28
N ASP A 154 -16.51 14.11 37.49
CA ASP A 154 -16.40 12.68 37.84
C ASP A 154 -17.46 11.71 37.21
N ASP A 155 -18.30 12.16 36.29
CA ASP A 155 -19.41 11.37 35.73
C ASP A 155 -19.02 10.40 34.59
N PHE A 156 -17.78 10.47 34.06
CA PHE A 156 -17.31 9.53 33.03
C PHE A 156 -16.53 8.32 33.58
N ALA A 157 -16.07 8.40 34.83
CA ALA A 157 -15.28 7.34 35.48
C ALA A 157 -16.12 6.18 36.04
N GLN A 158 -17.44 6.36 36.20
CA GLN A 158 -18.35 5.34 36.75
C GLN A 158 -19.04 4.47 35.68
N MET A 159 -18.83 4.72 34.38
CA MET A 159 -19.49 3.95 33.32
C MET A 159 -18.78 2.63 32.98
N PHE A 160 -17.60 2.35 33.57
CA PHE A 160 -16.79 1.15 33.30
C PHE A 160 -16.57 0.25 34.54
N ASP A 161 -17.23 0.50 35.67
CA ASP A 161 -17.08 -0.29 36.90
C ASP A 161 -18.36 -1.02 37.35
N GLN A 162 -19.22 -1.39 36.39
CA GLN A 162 -20.30 -2.35 36.62
C GLN A 162 -20.30 -3.41 35.52
N GLU A 163 -19.50 -4.46 35.71
CA GLU A 163 -19.87 -5.85 35.40
C GLU A 163 -18.79 -6.82 35.87
N GLY A 164 -19.11 -7.60 36.91
CA GLY A 164 -18.25 -8.67 37.41
C GLY A 164 -18.75 -9.22 38.75
N GLU A 165 -19.83 -10.01 38.70
CA GLU A 165 -20.17 -10.97 39.78
C GLU A 165 -19.05 -12.03 39.95
#